data_AF-A0A3B5M8X5-F1
#
_entry.id   AF-A0A3B5M8X5-F1
#
_cell.length_a   1.000
_cell.length_b   1.000
_cell.length_c   1.000
_cell.angle_alpha   90.00
_cell.angle_beta   90.00
_cell.angle_gamma   90.00
#
_symmetry.space_group_name_H-M   'P 1'
#
loop_
_entity.id
_entity.type
_entity.pdbx_description
1 polymer ?
#
loop_
_entity_poly.entity_id
_entity_poly.type
_entity_poly.pdbx_seq_one_letter_code
_entity_poly.pdbx_strand_id
1 'polypeptide(L)'
;LIKVKLMYMVLMKEIFVVTANTADTVIKARAGLFWLQKTQTVQDEKVNGEYGLIINGHSLAYALQEDLELELLRTACMCKTVICCRVTPLQKAQVVELVKKYKQAITLAIGDGANDVSMIKAAHIGVGISGQEGMQAVLSSDFSFAQFRYLQRLLLVHGRWSYIRMCKFLQYFFYKNFSYTLLHFWYGFFCGFSAQTVYDDWFITLYNMVYTATSVLALGLFDQDVNERWSFRYPQLYSPGQLNMFFSKRTFVQCLIVSTYTSLVLFLIPWAAMQDSVRGDGKDVADYQSFAMLTQTSLMVVVSAQMFLDTHYWTAINQFFLLGSIAAYLAITFTFYSNGLFFMFTSSFPFIGSARNSLNQPNVWLTMFLTCLLCILPTVAYRFLHMLLHPTITDKVRHKAREEGQPAPAPYRPPPRRVSTRRSSYAFSHSQGYGDLVTSRKFLRLKRRPSLFGRKDSPLVENQPQHYRTITEESQT
;
A
#
# COMPACT_ATOMS: atom_id res chain seq x y z
N LEU A 1 -7.53 4.36 -16.54
CA LEU A 1 -7.73 2.94 -16.89
C LEU A 1 -7.11 2.07 -15.80
N ILE A 2 -7.91 1.36 -15.01
CA ILE A 2 -7.41 0.37 -14.05
C ILE A 2 -7.00 -0.87 -14.87
N LYS A 3 -5.71 -1.08 -15.14
CA LYS A 3 -5.22 -2.37 -15.68
C LYS A 3 -5.04 -3.34 -14.51
N VAL A 4 -6.14 -3.78 -13.91
CA VAL A 4 -6.17 -5.11 -13.28
C VAL A 4 -6.64 -6.03 -14.40
N LYS A 5 -5.70 -6.77 -15.02
CA LYS A 5 -6.05 -7.85 -15.95
C LYS A 5 -6.69 -8.97 -15.12
N LEU A 6 -7.98 -8.82 -14.83
CA LEU A 6 -8.82 -9.92 -14.37
C LEU A 6 -8.96 -10.87 -15.56
N MET A 7 -8.24 -11.98 -15.52
CA MET A 7 -8.36 -13.03 -16.51
C MET A 7 -9.67 -13.77 -16.27
N TYR A 8 -10.72 -13.33 -16.96
CA TYR A 8 -12.01 -14.00 -16.96
C TYR A 8 -12.08 -14.99 -18.11
N MET A 9 -12.29 -16.25 -17.74
CA MET A 9 -12.50 -17.37 -18.64
C MET A 9 -14.00 -17.47 -18.97
N VAL A 10 -14.44 -16.75 -20.00
CA VAL A 10 -15.83 -16.82 -20.51
C VAL A 10 -15.82 -17.20 -21.98
N LEU A 11 -16.50 -18.31 -22.30
CA LEU A 11 -16.68 -18.83 -23.66
C LEU A 11 -17.25 -17.77 -24.62
N MET A 12 -16.57 -17.56 -25.76
CA MET A 12 -17.15 -17.45 -27.11
C MET A 12 -16.04 -17.49 -28.16
N LYS A 13 -16.36 -18.04 -29.34
CA LYS A 13 -15.47 -18.27 -30.49
C LYS A 13 -15.32 -17.01 -31.35
N GLU A 14 -14.08 -16.64 -31.66
CA GLU A 14 -13.53 -16.34 -33.01
C GLU A 14 -12.06 -15.92 -32.84
N ILE A 15 -11.16 -16.47 -33.67
CA ILE A 15 -9.69 -16.37 -33.54
C ILE A 15 -9.15 -15.64 -34.77
N PHE A 16 -8.30 -14.64 -34.55
CA PHE A 16 -7.44 -14.08 -35.60
C PHE A 16 -5.98 -14.30 -35.23
N VAL A 17 -5.21 -14.80 -36.20
CA VAL A 17 -3.76 -15.02 -36.12
C VAL A 17 -3.07 -13.74 -36.58
N VAL A 18 -2.21 -13.17 -35.75
CA VAL A 18 -1.27 -12.12 -36.16
C VAL A 18 0.08 -12.77 -36.33
N THR A 19 0.66 -12.63 -37.52
CA THR A 19 1.97 -13.18 -37.89
C THR A 19 3.10 -12.40 -37.26
N ALA A 20 4.10 -13.16 -36.77
CA ALA A 20 5.35 -12.69 -36.21
C ALA A 20 6.17 -11.86 -37.21
N ASN A 21 6.71 -10.74 -36.73
CA ASN A 21 8.04 -10.27 -37.13
C ASN A 21 8.48 -9.18 -36.13
N THR A 22 9.31 -9.56 -35.15
CA THR A 22 10.56 -8.87 -34.79
C THR A 22 11.17 -9.50 -33.53
N ALA A 23 12.43 -9.90 -33.66
CA ALA A 23 13.27 -10.39 -32.60
C ALA A 23 13.68 -9.24 -31.64
N ASP A 24 13.98 -9.64 -30.39
CA ASP A 24 14.80 -8.93 -29.40
C ASP A 24 14.24 -7.68 -28.69
N THR A 25 13.35 -7.90 -27.70
CA THR A 25 12.99 -6.89 -26.68
C THR A 25 12.88 -7.47 -25.26
N VAL A 26 13.68 -8.50 -24.91
CA VAL A 26 13.80 -8.95 -23.51
C VAL A 26 14.91 -8.16 -22.83
N ILE A 27 14.52 -7.24 -21.93
CA ILE A 27 15.50 -6.47 -21.16
C ILE A 27 15.94 -7.29 -19.96
N LYS A 28 17.23 -7.66 -19.94
CA LYS A 28 17.90 -8.24 -18.78
C LYS A 28 18.31 -7.11 -17.84
N ALA A 29 17.53 -6.88 -16.80
CA ALA A 29 17.83 -5.90 -15.75
C ALA A 29 18.29 -6.60 -14.48
N ARG A 30 19.17 -5.97 -13.71
CA ARG A 30 19.46 -6.38 -12.33
C ARG A 30 18.48 -5.67 -11.39
N ALA A 31 17.89 -6.38 -10.44
CA ALA A 31 16.91 -5.90 -9.47
C ALA A 31 17.41 -6.14 -8.03
N GLY A 32 16.71 -5.54 -7.05
CA GLY A 32 17.06 -5.58 -5.62
C GLY A 32 17.86 -4.36 -5.15
N LEU A 33 17.99 -4.24 -3.82
CA LEU A 33 18.70 -3.14 -3.14
C LEU A 33 20.21 -3.14 -3.48
N PHE A 34 20.77 -4.33 -3.78
CA PHE A 34 22.19 -4.55 -4.09
C PHE A 34 22.45 -5.07 -5.52
N TRP A 35 21.48 -5.00 -6.44
CA TRP A 35 21.61 -5.44 -7.83
C TRP A 35 21.99 -6.93 -8.02
N LEU A 36 21.72 -7.78 -7.01
CA LEU A 36 22.09 -9.19 -7.03
C LEU A 36 21.15 -10.05 -7.88
N GLN A 37 19.90 -9.62 -8.10
CA GLN A 37 18.90 -10.45 -8.76
C GLN A 37 18.84 -10.16 -10.25
N LYS A 38 19.11 -11.14 -11.12
CA LYS A 38 18.88 -10.99 -12.57
C LYS A 38 17.39 -11.17 -12.87
N THR A 39 16.80 -10.20 -13.54
CA THR A 39 15.39 -10.19 -13.96
C THR A 39 15.28 -9.99 -15.47
N GLN A 40 14.40 -10.75 -16.10
CA GLN A 40 14.07 -10.60 -17.53
C GLN A 40 12.70 -9.95 -17.63
N THR A 41 12.60 -8.82 -18.32
CA THR A 41 11.34 -8.07 -18.43
C THR A 41 10.99 -7.81 -19.89
N VAL A 42 9.70 -7.94 -20.19
CA VAL A 42 9.13 -7.64 -21.52
C VAL A 42 8.39 -6.30 -21.42
N GLN A 43 8.76 -5.31 -22.23
CA GLN A 43 8.05 -4.03 -22.27
C GLN A 43 6.66 -4.17 -22.93
N ASP A 44 5.74 -3.25 -22.59
CA ASP A 44 4.44 -3.16 -23.25
C ASP A 44 4.58 -2.34 -24.54
N GLU A 45 4.29 -2.95 -25.69
CA GLU A 45 4.12 -2.21 -26.94
C GLU A 45 2.77 -1.48 -26.94
N LYS A 46 2.79 -0.21 -27.34
CA LYS A 46 1.57 0.60 -27.49
C LYS A 46 0.99 0.38 -28.88
N VAL A 47 -0.16 -0.29 -28.95
CA VAL A 47 -0.88 -0.50 -30.21
C VAL A 47 -2.03 0.49 -30.34
N ASN A 48 -2.22 1.00 -31.56
CA ASN A 48 -3.37 1.83 -31.92
C ASN A 48 -4.58 0.93 -32.23
N GLY A 49 -5.39 0.60 -31.22
CA GLY A 49 -6.64 -0.15 -31.38
C GLY A 49 -7.08 -0.92 -30.12
N GLU A 50 -8.34 -1.38 -30.09
CA GLU A 50 -8.86 -2.24 -29.03
C GLU A 50 -8.95 -3.70 -29.51
N TYR A 51 -8.00 -4.53 -29.07
CA TYR A 51 -7.92 -5.94 -29.48
C TYR A 51 -8.30 -6.89 -28.34
N GLY A 52 -8.82 -8.05 -28.68
CA GLY A 52 -9.10 -9.16 -27.76
C GLY A 52 -8.48 -10.47 -28.26
N LEU A 53 -7.83 -11.22 -27.38
CA LEU A 53 -7.24 -12.53 -27.68
C LEU A 53 -8.12 -13.65 -27.11
N ILE A 54 -8.48 -14.61 -27.95
CA ILE A 54 -9.18 -15.83 -27.55
C ILE A 54 -8.30 -17.03 -27.94
N ILE A 55 -7.96 -17.88 -26.96
CA ILE A 55 -7.11 -19.05 -27.18
C ILE A 55 -7.72 -20.30 -26.57
N ASN A 56 -7.69 -21.42 -27.30
CA ASN A 56 -8.18 -22.72 -26.81
C ASN A 56 -7.08 -23.44 -26.00
N GLY A 57 -7.44 -24.33 -25.07
CA GLY A 57 -6.50 -25.03 -24.19
C GLY A 57 -5.44 -25.86 -24.92
N HIS A 58 -5.78 -26.46 -26.07
CA HIS A 58 -4.81 -27.18 -26.90
C HIS A 58 -3.78 -26.23 -27.53
N SER A 59 -4.24 -25.10 -28.10
CA SER A 59 -3.36 -24.08 -28.66
C SER A 59 -2.52 -23.39 -27.58
N LEU A 60 -3.10 -23.19 -26.39
CA LEU A 60 -2.40 -22.62 -25.24
C LEU A 60 -1.27 -23.55 -24.76
N ALA A 61 -1.45 -24.86 -24.80
CA ALA A 61 -0.39 -25.81 -24.45
C ALA A 61 0.85 -25.64 -25.33
N TYR A 62 0.64 -25.45 -26.64
CA TYR A 62 1.72 -25.20 -27.59
C TYR A 62 2.34 -23.82 -27.38
N ALA A 63 1.51 -22.80 -27.18
CA ALA A 63 1.96 -21.43 -26.94
C ALA A 63 2.65 -21.21 -25.57
N LEU A 64 2.55 -22.16 -24.64
CA LEU A 64 3.25 -22.16 -23.35
C LEU A 64 4.61 -22.88 -23.40
N GLN A 65 5.04 -23.38 -24.56
CA GLN A 65 6.41 -23.91 -24.73
C GLN A 65 7.44 -22.79 -24.67
N GLU A 66 8.67 -23.09 -24.23
CA GLU A 66 9.72 -22.09 -23.95
C GLU A 66 10.03 -21.19 -25.16
N ASP A 67 9.90 -21.72 -26.38
CA ASP A 67 10.17 -20.97 -27.61
C ASP A 67 9.09 -19.91 -27.94
N LEU A 68 7.84 -20.16 -27.54
CA LEU A 68 6.66 -19.35 -27.92
C LEU A 68 6.05 -18.57 -26.76
N GLU A 69 6.40 -18.88 -25.51
CA GLU A 69 5.78 -18.29 -24.32
C GLU A 69 5.93 -16.77 -24.26
N LEU A 70 7.07 -16.24 -24.75
CA LEU A 70 7.34 -14.81 -24.79
C LEU A 70 6.48 -14.10 -25.85
N GLU A 71 6.26 -14.72 -27.00
CA GLU A 71 5.45 -14.16 -28.07
C GLU A 71 3.97 -14.16 -27.70
N LEU A 72 3.49 -15.24 -27.07
CA LEU A 72 2.17 -15.29 -26.47
C LEU A 72 1.98 -14.15 -25.46
N LEU A 73 2.95 -13.93 -24.58
CA LEU A 73 2.89 -12.88 -23.57
C LEU A 73 2.87 -11.48 -24.21
N ARG A 74 3.70 -11.21 -25.22
CA ARG A 74 3.70 -9.93 -25.96
C ARG A 74 2.34 -9.67 -26.59
N THR A 75 1.81 -10.65 -27.33
CA THR A 75 0.50 -10.58 -27.99
C THR A 75 -0.62 -10.33 -26.98
N ALA A 76 -0.60 -11.07 -25.86
CA ALA A 76 -1.54 -10.87 -24.76
C ALA A 76 -1.46 -9.45 -24.17
N CYS A 77 -0.28 -8.82 -24.11
CA CYS A 77 -0.09 -7.47 -23.55
C CYS A 77 -0.59 -6.35 -24.46
N MET A 78 -0.55 -6.56 -25.77
CA MET A 78 -1.17 -5.68 -26.76
C MET A 78 -2.71 -5.72 -26.69
N CYS A 79 -3.28 -6.86 -26.26
CA CYS A 79 -4.72 -7.03 -26.15
C CYS A 79 -5.30 -6.42 -24.86
N LYS A 80 -6.48 -5.79 -25.00
CA LYS A 80 -7.27 -5.25 -23.88
C LYS A 80 -7.92 -6.37 -23.06
N THR A 81 -8.36 -7.44 -23.73
CA THR A 81 -8.97 -8.61 -23.11
C THR A 81 -8.31 -9.90 -23.59
N VAL A 82 -8.11 -10.86 -22.70
CA VAL A 82 -7.57 -12.18 -23.03
C VAL A 82 -8.48 -13.24 -22.41
N ILE A 83 -8.92 -14.20 -23.22
CA ILE A 83 -9.84 -15.26 -22.82
C ILE A 83 -9.22 -16.60 -23.21
N CYS A 84 -8.93 -17.43 -22.21
CA CYS A 84 -8.49 -18.80 -22.42
C CYS A 84 -9.68 -19.75 -22.26
N CYS A 85 -9.97 -20.57 -23.27
CA CYS A 85 -11.10 -21.49 -23.29
C CYS A 85 -10.66 -22.93 -23.05
N ARG A 86 -11.45 -23.72 -22.29
CA ARG A 86 -11.22 -25.15 -22.04
C ARG A 86 -9.78 -25.48 -21.60
N VAL A 87 -9.28 -24.71 -20.64
CA VAL A 87 -7.93 -24.92 -20.08
C VAL A 87 -7.96 -25.87 -18.89
N THR A 88 -6.90 -26.65 -18.75
CA THR A 88 -6.70 -27.54 -17.58
C THR A 88 -6.27 -26.72 -16.35
N PRO A 89 -6.47 -27.24 -15.12
CA PRO A 89 -5.99 -26.57 -13.90
C PRO A 89 -4.49 -26.24 -13.92
N LEU A 90 -3.68 -27.13 -14.50
CA LEU A 90 -2.23 -26.92 -14.65
C LEU A 90 -1.93 -25.76 -15.60
N GLN A 91 -2.61 -25.70 -16.75
CA GLN A 91 -2.44 -24.60 -17.72
C GLN A 91 -2.81 -23.24 -17.12
N LYS A 92 -3.86 -23.17 -16.29
CA LYS A 92 -4.23 -21.93 -15.60
C LYS A 92 -3.09 -21.41 -14.72
N ALA A 93 -2.44 -22.30 -13.97
CA ALA A 93 -1.29 -21.95 -13.13
C ALA A 93 -0.09 -21.48 -13.97
N GLN A 94 0.23 -22.20 -15.05
CA GLN A 94 1.34 -21.85 -15.96
C GLN A 94 1.17 -20.45 -16.58
N VAL A 95 -0.05 -20.04 -16.96
CA VAL A 95 -0.29 -18.68 -17.46
C VAL A 95 0.00 -17.63 -16.38
N VAL A 96 -0.41 -17.88 -15.12
CA VAL A 96 -0.15 -16.96 -14.01
C VAL A 96 1.35 -16.86 -13.73
N GLU A 97 2.07 -17.98 -13.73
CA GLU A 97 3.52 -18.03 -13.55
C GLU A 97 4.27 -17.31 -14.67
N LEU A 98 3.84 -17.47 -15.92
CA LEU A 98 4.40 -16.78 -17.08
C LEU A 98 4.33 -15.25 -16.91
N VAL A 99 3.15 -14.74 -16.55
CA VAL A 99 2.94 -13.29 -16.33
C VAL A 99 3.77 -12.81 -15.13
N LYS A 100 3.80 -13.58 -14.04
CA LYS A 100 4.59 -13.27 -12.84
C LYS A 100 6.09 -13.19 -13.13
N LYS A 101 6.63 -14.14 -13.90
CA LYS A 101 8.04 -14.23 -14.28
C LYS A 101 8.49 -13.05 -15.12
N TYR A 102 7.77 -12.73 -16.20
CA TYR A 102 8.25 -11.78 -17.22
C TYR A 102 7.72 -10.35 -17.10
N LYS A 103 6.60 -10.12 -16.40
CA LYS A 103 6.10 -8.76 -16.15
C LYS A 103 6.47 -8.20 -14.79
N GLN A 104 6.94 -9.03 -13.86
CA GLN A 104 7.27 -8.61 -12.49
C GLN A 104 6.11 -7.84 -11.83
N ALA A 105 4.88 -8.17 -12.22
CA ALA A 105 3.65 -7.54 -11.75
C ALA A 105 3.03 -8.39 -10.65
N ILE A 106 2.35 -7.75 -9.71
CA ILE A 106 1.56 -8.44 -8.69
C ILE A 106 0.33 -9.05 -9.38
N THR A 107 0.21 -10.37 -9.27
CA THR A 107 -0.86 -11.16 -9.88
C THR A 107 -1.88 -11.56 -8.83
N LEU A 108 -3.16 -11.44 -9.18
CA LEU A 108 -4.27 -11.87 -8.35
C LEU A 108 -5.09 -12.91 -9.12
N ALA A 109 -5.34 -14.06 -8.50
CA ALA A 109 -6.15 -15.14 -9.08
C ALA A 109 -7.40 -15.37 -8.23
N ILE A 110 -8.51 -15.68 -8.91
CA ILE A 110 -9.82 -15.88 -8.27
C ILE A 110 -10.44 -17.14 -8.84
N GLY A 111 -11.00 -17.97 -7.96
CA GLY A 111 -11.73 -19.17 -8.36
C GLY A 111 -12.71 -19.63 -7.28
N ASP A 112 -13.65 -20.48 -7.67
CA ASP A 112 -14.69 -21.05 -6.82
C ASP A 112 -14.52 -22.57 -6.65
N GLY A 113 -13.99 -23.26 -7.66
CA GLY A 113 -13.86 -24.71 -7.69
C GLY A 113 -12.44 -25.25 -7.46
N ALA A 114 -12.34 -26.57 -7.31
CA ALA A 114 -11.07 -27.29 -7.20
C ALA A 114 -10.15 -27.10 -8.43
N ASN A 115 -10.74 -26.80 -9.59
CA ASN A 115 -10.02 -26.55 -10.85
C ASN A 115 -9.17 -25.27 -10.83
N ASP A 116 -9.43 -24.37 -9.89
CA ASP A 116 -8.74 -23.09 -9.78
C ASP A 116 -7.73 -23.06 -8.64
N VAL A 117 -7.64 -24.13 -7.83
CA VAL A 117 -6.73 -24.19 -6.68
C VAL A 117 -5.27 -24.02 -7.09
N SER A 118 -4.84 -24.67 -8.18
CA SER A 118 -3.49 -24.51 -8.72
C SER A 118 -3.22 -23.07 -9.19
N MET A 119 -4.21 -22.44 -9.83
CA MET A 119 -4.11 -21.05 -10.29
C MET A 119 -4.04 -20.07 -9.12
N ILE A 120 -4.86 -20.27 -8.09
CA ILE A 120 -4.89 -19.47 -6.85
C ILE A 120 -3.54 -19.54 -6.14
N LYS A 121 -2.97 -20.73 -5.99
CA LYS A 121 -1.66 -20.95 -5.34
C LYS A 121 -0.48 -20.38 -6.13
N ALA A 122 -0.57 -20.30 -7.46
CA ALA A 122 0.48 -19.75 -8.30
C ALA A 122 0.55 -18.21 -8.26
N ALA A 123 -0.57 -17.54 -7.99
CA ALA A 123 -0.65 -16.09 -7.91
C ALA A 123 0.05 -15.52 -6.67
N HIS A 124 0.27 -14.20 -6.63
CA HIS A 124 0.75 -13.54 -5.41
C HIS A 124 -0.36 -13.38 -4.38
N ILE A 125 -1.60 -13.22 -4.85
CA ILE A 125 -2.79 -13.08 -4.03
C ILE A 125 -3.84 -14.03 -4.58
N GLY A 126 -4.25 -15.00 -3.75
CA GLY A 126 -5.30 -15.96 -4.06
C GLY A 126 -6.63 -15.56 -3.43
N VAL A 127 -7.72 -15.53 -4.21
CA VAL A 127 -9.07 -15.25 -3.70
C VAL A 127 -10.01 -16.40 -4.01
N GLY A 128 -10.63 -16.98 -2.98
CA GLY A 128 -11.64 -18.02 -3.10
C GLY A 128 -13.05 -17.44 -3.09
N ILE A 129 -13.90 -17.84 -4.02
CA ILE A 129 -15.33 -17.56 -3.97
C ILE A 129 -16.02 -18.74 -3.29
N SER A 130 -16.79 -18.47 -2.23
CA SER A 130 -17.59 -19.49 -1.57
C SER A 130 -18.79 -19.84 -2.45
N GLY A 131 -18.72 -21.00 -3.10
CA GLY A 131 -19.77 -21.57 -3.92
C GLY A 131 -20.39 -22.83 -3.30
N GLN A 132 -21.50 -23.28 -3.88
CA GLN A 132 -22.17 -24.55 -3.50
C GLN A 132 -21.42 -25.78 -4.06
N GLU A 133 -20.54 -25.59 -5.04
CA GLU A 133 -19.82 -26.68 -5.73
C GLU A 133 -18.61 -27.21 -4.94
N GLY A 134 -18.24 -26.57 -3.83
CA GLY A 134 -17.21 -27.05 -2.91
C GLY A 134 -16.42 -25.93 -2.21
N MET A 135 -15.75 -26.26 -1.11
CA MET A 135 -14.96 -25.32 -0.30
C MET A 135 -13.45 -25.34 -0.63
N GLN A 136 -13.01 -26.14 -1.62
CA GLN A 136 -11.58 -26.37 -1.89
C GLN A 136 -10.83 -25.10 -2.30
N ALA A 137 -11.44 -24.23 -3.12
CA ALA A 137 -10.86 -22.95 -3.49
C ALA A 137 -10.74 -22.01 -2.29
N VAL A 138 -11.75 -21.98 -1.42
CA VAL A 138 -11.78 -21.16 -0.20
C VAL A 138 -10.68 -21.57 0.78
N LEU A 139 -10.53 -22.87 1.03
CA LEU A 139 -9.51 -23.41 1.94
C LEU A 139 -8.08 -23.18 1.43
N SER A 140 -7.91 -23.03 0.12
CA SER A 140 -6.60 -22.83 -0.53
C SER A 140 -6.30 -21.38 -0.89
N SER A 141 -7.13 -20.42 -0.46
CA SER A 141 -7.03 -18.99 -0.81
C SER A 141 -6.62 -18.11 0.37
N ASP A 142 -5.98 -16.98 0.11
CA ASP A 142 -5.60 -16.00 1.13
C ASP A 142 -6.81 -15.22 1.64
N PHE A 143 -7.75 -14.91 0.73
CA PHE A 143 -9.00 -14.23 1.04
C PHE A 143 -10.19 -15.01 0.49
N SER A 144 -11.29 -15.06 1.23
CA SER A 144 -12.52 -15.69 0.74
C SER A 144 -13.74 -14.79 0.90
N PHE A 145 -14.59 -14.75 -0.13
CA PHE A 145 -15.84 -13.99 -0.11
C PHE A 145 -16.96 -14.77 -0.79
N ALA A 146 -18.22 -14.46 -0.45
CA ALA A 146 -19.38 -15.12 -1.03
C ALA A 146 -19.69 -14.71 -2.49
N GLN A 147 -19.30 -13.50 -2.91
CA GLN A 147 -19.67 -12.94 -4.21
C GLN A 147 -18.53 -12.11 -4.79
N PHE A 148 -18.40 -12.16 -6.12
CA PHE A 148 -17.37 -11.41 -6.84
C PHE A 148 -17.42 -9.88 -6.62
N ARG A 149 -18.61 -9.32 -6.37
CA ARG A 149 -18.78 -7.86 -6.14
C ARG A 149 -17.92 -7.31 -5.00
N TYR A 150 -17.57 -8.14 -4.02
CA TYR A 150 -16.77 -7.71 -2.87
C TYR A 150 -15.28 -7.52 -3.21
N LEU A 151 -14.81 -8.07 -4.33
CA LEU A 151 -13.43 -7.86 -4.79
C LEU A 151 -13.13 -6.38 -5.01
N GLN A 152 -14.10 -5.63 -5.53
CA GLN A 152 -13.93 -4.19 -5.77
C GLN A 152 -13.62 -3.45 -4.46
N ARG A 153 -14.31 -3.79 -3.37
CA ARG A 153 -14.06 -3.23 -2.04
C ARG A 153 -12.71 -3.67 -1.48
N LEU A 154 -12.39 -4.97 -1.60
CA LEU A 154 -11.11 -5.52 -1.15
C LEU A 154 -9.94 -4.75 -1.77
N LEU A 155 -9.94 -4.55 -3.09
CA LEU A 155 -8.81 -3.92 -3.78
C LEU A 155 -8.76 -2.41 -3.61
N LEU A 156 -9.85 -1.71 -3.93
CA LEU A 156 -9.84 -0.24 -3.99
C LEU A 156 -9.79 0.42 -2.61
N VAL A 157 -10.31 -0.25 -1.59
CA VAL A 157 -10.39 0.29 -0.22
C VAL A 157 -9.30 -0.36 0.63
N HIS A 158 -9.46 -1.65 0.95
CA HIS A 158 -8.55 -2.32 1.89
C HIS A 158 -7.14 -2.50 1.33
N GLY A 159 -7.01 -2.85 0.05
CA GLY A 159 -5.72 -3.02 -0.63
C GLY A 159 -4.94 -1.71 -0.70
N ARG A 160 -5.58 -0.62 -1.16
CA ARG A 160 -4.96 0.72 -1.16
C ARG A 160 -4.55 1.16 0.24
N TRP A 161 -5.45 1.05 1.22
CA TRP A 161 -5.15 1.46 2.60
C TRP A 161 -4.00 0.67 3.19
N SER A 162 -4.02 -0.66 3.08
CA SER A 162 -2.95 -1.53 3.58
C SER A 162 -1.60 -1.17 2.97
N TYR A 163 -1.56 -0.95 1.65
CA TYR A 163 -0.33 -0.55 0.96
C TYR A 163 0.21 0.80 1.46
N ILE A 164 -0.62 1.85 1.52
CA ILE A 164 -0.19 3.19 1.96
C ILE A 164 0.26 3.15 3.43
N ARG A 165 -0.49 2.47 4.28
CA ARG A 165 -0.18 2.28 5.69
C ARG A 165 1.17 1.60 5.90
N MET A 166 1.42 0.50 5.19
CA MET A 166 2.68 -0.23 5.28
C MET A 166 3.86 0.62 4.76
N CYS A 167 3.66 1.38 3.67
CA CYS A 167 4.68 2.30 3.16
C CYS A 167 5.03 3.38 4.18
N LYS A 168 4.02 4.02 4.80
CA LYS A 168 4.24 5.02 5.86
C LYS A 168 4.94 4.39 7.07
N PHE A 169 4.45 3.25 7.55
CA PHE A 169 5.05 2.51 8.65
C PHE A 169 6.55 2.27 8.42
N LEU A 170 6.93 1.73 7.26
CA LEU A 170 8.33 1.46 6.90
C LEU A 170 9.14 2.75 6.80
N GLN A 171 8.58 3.81 6.21
CA GLN A 171 9.28 5.11 6.11
C GLN A 171 9.59 5.69 7.49
N TYR A 172 8.63 5.73 8.42
CA TYR A 172 8.91 6.21 9.79
C TYR A 172 9.81 5.27 10.58
N PHE A 173 9.68 3.97 10.35
CA PHE A 173 10.57 2.99 10.96
C PHE A 173 12.03 3.25 10.55
N PHE A 174 12.31 3.49 9.27
CA PHE A 174 13.65 3.86 8.84
C PHE A 174 14.05 5.26 9.32
N TYR A 175 13.15 6.24 9.23
CA TYR A 175 13.42 7.61 9.66
C TYR A 175 13.87 7.70 11.12
N LYS A 176 13.11 7.10 12.03
CA LYS A 176 13.41 7.14 13.47
C LYS A 176 14.72 6.43 13.78
N ASN A 177 14.95 5.25 13.19
CA ASN A 177 16.15 4.46 13.44
C ASN A 177 17.39 5.15 12.89
N PHE A 178 17.36 5.69 11.67
CA PHE A 178 18.50 6.42 11.12
C PHE A 178 18.78 7.71 11.89
N SER A 179 17.76 8.46 12.29
CA SER A 179 17.95 9.69 13.08
C SER A 179 18.61 9.39 14.43
N TYR A 180 18.21 8.27 15.06
CA TYR A 180 18.76 7.77 16.32
C TYR A 180 20.20 7.22 16.18
N THR A 181 20.48 6.39 15.17
CA THR A 181 21.80 5.74 15.02
C THR A 181 22.87 6.68 14.49
N LEU A 182 22.54 7.52 13.51
CA LEU A 182 23.49 8.46 12.91
C LEU A 182 23.96 9.51 13.92
N LEU A 183 23.17 9.82 14.95
CA LEU A 183 23.60 10.71 16.01
C LEU A 183 24.86 10.19 16.75
N HIS A 184 24.93 8.88 17.03
CA HIS A 184 26.12 8.28 17.63
C HIS A 184 27.32 8.33 16.68
N PHE A 185 27.08 8.20 15.38
CA PHE A 185 28.12 8.33 14.37
C PHE A 185 28.72 9.75 14.38
N TRP A 186 27.90 10.79 14.48
CA TRP A 186 28.38 12.16 14.59
C TRP A 186 29.16 12.42 15.87
N TYR A 187 28.67 11.91 17.00
CA TYR A 187 29.38 12.01 18.28
C TYR A 187 30.73 11.30 18.27
N GLY A 188 30.87 10.21 17.51
CA GLY A 188 32.11 9.47 17.33
C GLY A 188 33.30 10.34 16.90
N PHE A 189 33.06 11.37 16.08
CA PHE A 189 34.11 12.31 15.66
C PHE A 189 34.64 13.18 16.80
N PHE A 190 33.81 13.47 17.80
CA PHE A 190 34.18 14.31 18.95
C PHE A 190 34.83 13.52 20.08
N CYS A 191 34.48 12.23 20.22
CA CYS A 191 35.05 11.34 21.25
C CYS A 191 36.25 10.51 20.76
N GLY A 192 36.78 10.79 19.56
CA GLY A 192 37.92 10.07 18.98
C GLY A 192 37.62 8.60 18.66
N PHE A 193 36.36 8.27 18.33
CA PHE A 193 35.87 6.91 18.08
C PHE A 193 36.08 5.93 19.23
N SER A 194 36.09 6.42 20.48
CA SER A 194 36.16 5.61 21.72
C SER A 194 34.96 4.69 21.99
N ALA A 195 33.97 4.65 21.08
CA ALA A 195 32.71 3.92 21.20
C ALA A 195 31.85 4.29 22.43
N GLN A 196 32.06 5.48 23.00
CA GLN A 196 31.19 6.01 24.05
C GLN A 196 29.79 6.31 23.49
N THR A 197 28.75 5.84 24.15
CA THR A 197 27.34 6.10 23.79
C THR A 197 26.97 7.55 24.09
N VAL A 198 26.00 8.12 23.36
CA VAL A 198 25.46 9.47 23.70
C VAL A 198 24.27 9.36 24.64
N TYR A 199 23.44 8.34 24.41
CA TYR A 199 22.25 8.10 25.22
C TYR A 199 22.54 7.19 26.40
N ASP A 200 21.68 7.29 27.40
CA ASP A 200 21.62 6.36 28.52
C ASP A 200 21.28 4.94 28.03
N ASP A 201 21.87 3.92 28.64
CA ASP A 201 21.76 2.52 28.21
C ASP A 201 20.30 2.02 28.25
N TRP A 202 19.53 2.47 29.25
CA TRP A 202 18.10 2.18 29.32
C TRP A 202 17.29 2.89 28.24
N PHE A 203 17.72 4.07 27.82
CA PHE A 203 17.10 4.74 26.67
C PHE A 203 17.36 3.95 25.38
N ILE A 204 18.59 3.52 25.15
CA ILE A 204 18.99 2.70 23.99
C ILE A 204 18.10 1.45 23.87
N THR A 205 17.89 0.75 24.99
CA THR A 205 17.10 -0.49 25.01
C THR A 205 15.59 -0.24 24.84
N LEU A 206 15.03 0.79 25.48
CA LEU A 206 13.59 1.07 25.46
C LEU A 206 13.12 1.88 24.25
N TYR A 207 14.02 2.59 23.55
CA TYR A 207 13.71 3.48 22.43
C TYR A 207 12.86 2.79 21.35
N ASN A 208 13.34 1.64 20.87
CA ASN A 208 12.68 0.93 19.77
C ASN A 208 11.46 0.14 20.21
N MET A 209 11.43 -0.35 21.46
CA MET A 209 10.41 -1.29 21.93
C MET A 209 9.20 -0.59 22.58
N VAL A 210 9.44 0.38 23.47
CA VAL A 210 8.38 0.98 24.29
C VAL A 210 8.06 2.40 23.80
N TYR A 211 9.10 3.20 23.59
CA TYR A 211 8.96 4.63 23.36
C TYR A 211 8.44 4.98 21.97
N THR A 212 8.82 4.24 20.93
CA THR A 212 8.47 4.60 19.54
C THR A 212 7.75 3.50 18.76
N ALA A 213 7.75 2.23 19.20
CA ALA A 213 7.04 1.17 18.47
C ALA A 213 5.53 1.42 18.44
N THR A 214 4.93 1.71 19.59
CA THR A 214 3.48 1.81 19.75
C THR A 214 2.89 2.93 18.90
N SER A 215 3.53 4.11 18.89
CA SER A 215 3.08 5.25 18.10
C SER A 215 3.23 5.00 16.59
N VAL A 216 4.33 4.35 16.16
CA VAL A 216 4.55 4.05 14.74
C VAL A 216 3.60 2.96 14.25
N LEU A 217 3.31 1.96 15.09
CA LEU A 217 2.29 0.95 14.82
C LEU A 217 0.89 1.55 14.73
N ALA A 218 0.54 2.47 15.64
CA ALA A 218 -0.76 3.15 15.59
C ALA A 218 -0.97 3.90 14.27
N LEU A 219 0.07 4.62 13.81
CA LEU A 219 0.06 5.28 12.50
C LEU A 219 -0.11 4.27 11.36
N GLY A 220 0.60 3.15 11.42
CA GLY A 220 0.52 2.07 10.43
C GLY A 220 -0.82 1.32 10.42
N LEU A 221 -1.60 1.31 11.50
CA LEU A 221 -2.85 0.55 11.57
C LEU A 221 -4.08 1.42 11.31
N PHE A 222 -4.12 2.62 11.89
CA PHE A 222 -5.33 3.43 11.97
C PHE A 222 -5.38 4.62 11.00
N ASP A 223 -4.28 4.96 10.34
CA ASP A 223 -4.25 6.10 9.41
C ASP A 223 -5.08 5.81 8.15
N GLN A 224 -5.84 6.82 7.73
CA GLN A 224 -6.70 6.78 6.54
C GLN A 224 -6.45 8.04 5.73
N ASP A 225 -6.11 7.86 4.46
CA ASP A 225 -5.87 8.96 3.53
C ASP A 225 -7.19 9.55 3.02
N VAL A 226 -8.12 8.68 2.62
CA VAL A 226 -9.40 9.02 1.98
C VAL A 226 -10.48 8.02 2.43
N ASN A 227 -11.71 8.51 2.67
CA ASN A 227 -12.84 7.67 3.04
C ASN A 227 -13.21 6.66 1.94
N GLU A 228 -13.76 5.52 2.35
CA GLU A 228 -14.17 4.41 1.47
C GLU A 228 -14.99 4.87 0.24
N ARG A 229 -15.99 5.74 0.43
CA ARG A 229 -16.89 6.18 -0.66
C ARG A 229 -16.14 6.94 -1.77
N TRP A 230 -15.18 7.76 -1.39
CA TRP A 230 -14.35 8.51 -2.33
C TRP A 230 -13.40 7.58 -3.10
N SER A 231 -12.89 6.53 -2.45
CA SER A 231 -12.09 5.49 -3.11
C SER A 231 -12.89 4.74 -4.20
N PHE A 232 -14.19 4.51 -3.99
CA PHE A 232 -15.07 3.95 -5.03
C PHE A 232 -15.37 4.91 -6.18
N ARG A 233 -15.58 6.20 -5.87
CA ARG A 233 -15.91 7.22 -6.88
C ARG A 233 -14.72 7.52 -7.79
N TYR A 234 -13.50 7.49 -7.26
CA TYR A 234 -12.26 7.75 -7.99
C TYR A 234 -11.30 6.56 -7.96
N PRO A 235 -11.55 5.51 -8.74
CA PRO A 235 -10.70 4.32 -8.73
C PRO A 235 -9.30 4.57 -9.32
N GLN A 236 -9.08 5.73 -9.95
CA GLN A 236 -7.74 6.19 -10.38
C GLN A 236 -6.77 6.35 -9.19
N LEU A 237 -7.30 6.52 -7.98
CA LEU A 237 -6.54 6.47 -6.73
C LEU A 237 -5.77 5.14 -6.59
N TYR A 238 -6.16 4.04 -7.23
CA TYR A 238 -5.39 2.81 -7.13
C TYR A 238 -4.05 2.84 -7.93
N SER A 239 -3.94 3.69 -8.95
CA SER A 239 -2.79 3.69 -9.88
C SER A 239 -1.43 3.99 -9.24
N PRO A 240 -1.29 4.96 -8.30
CA PRO A 240 -0.05 5.19 -7.57
C PRO A 240 0.54 3.95 -6.86
N GLY A 241 -0.31 3.06 -6.37
CA GLY A 241 0.13 1.80 -5.76
C GLY A 241 0.70 0.84 -6.79
N GLN A 242 0.09 0.77 -7.97
CA GLN A 242 0.56 -0.09 -9.08
C GLN A 242 1.92 0.36 -9.63
N LEU A 243 2.20 1.67 -9.60
CA LEU A 243 3.46 2.26 -10.05
C LEU A 243 4.54 2.29 -8.95
N ASN A 244 4.28 1.70 -7.78
CA ASN A 244 5.19 1.67 -6.63
C ASN A 244 5.73 3.07 -6.22
N MET A 245 4.90 4.11 -6.33
CA MET A 245 5.36 5.48 -6.07
C MET A 245 5.66 5.75 -4.59
N PHE A 246 4.98 5.05 -3.68
CA PHE A 246 5.14 5.26 -2.23
C PHE A 246 6.33 4.50 -1.63
N PHE A 247 6.75 3.39 -2.23
CA PHE A 247 7.89 2.61 -1.78
C PHE A 247 8.85 2.34 -2.93
N SER A 248 9.58 3.40 -3.31
CA SER A 248 10.62 3.35 -4.34
C SER A 248 12.00 3.56 -3.72
N LYS A 249 13.05 3.09 -4.42
CA LYS A 249 14.45 3.37 -4.07
C LYS A 249 14.70 4.87 -3.90
N ARG A 250 14.06 5.71 -4.72
CA ARG A 250 14.16 7.17 -4.63
C ARG A 250 13.61 7.69 -3.30
N THR A 251 12.43 7.22 -2.90
CA THR A 251 11.79 7.59 -1.62
C THR A 251 12.62 7.13 -0.42
N PHE A 252 13.26 5.96 -0.52
CA PHE A 252 14.18 5.47 0.51
C PHE A 252 15.42 6.37 0.66
N VAL A 253 16.04 6.77 -0.45
CA VAL A 253 17.20 7.69 -0.43
C VAL A 253 16.79 9.06 0.11
N GLN A 254 15.61 9.58 -0.30
CA GLN A 254 15.07 10.81 0.27
C GLN A 254 14.87 10.70 1.78
N CYS A 255 14.32 9.59 2.27
CA CYS A 255 14.19 9.31 3.70
C CYS A 255 15.56 9.32 4.38
N LEU A 256 16.57 8.67 3.81
CA LEU A 256 17.92 8.63 4.38
C LEU A 256 18.54 10.03 4.48
N ILE A 257 18.41 10.86 3.45
CA ILE A 257 18.92 12.24 3.45
C ILE A 257 18.24 13.06 4.55
N VAL A 258 16.91 12.99 4.65
CA VAL A 258 16.13 13.71 5.68
C VAL A 258 16.49 13.23 7.09
N SER A 259 16.66 11.92 7.30
CA SER A 259 17.11 11.38 8.59
C SER A 259 18.53 11.82 8.94
N THR A 260 19.43 11.88 7.95
CA THR A 260 20.80 12.34 8.13
C THR A 260 20.83 13.80 8.55
N TYR A 261 20.07 14.66 7.85
CA TYR A 261 19.89 16.06 8.25
C TYR A 261 19.32 16.19 9.67
N THR A 262 18.28 15.41 9.99
CA THR A 262 17.65 15.43 11.33
C THR A 262 18.65 15.01 12.40
N SER A 263 19.43 13.96 12.18
CA SER A 263 20.46 13.50 13.12
C SER A 263 21.58 14.54 13.35
N LEU A 264 21.96 15.27 12.30
CA LEU A 264 22.95 16.33 12.38
C LEU A 264 22.44 17.49 13.25
N VAL A 265 21.22 17.95 13.01
CA VAL A 265 20.60 19.03 13.80
C VAL A 265 20.40 18.59 15.26
N LEU A 266 19.92 17.37 15.49
CA LEU A 266 19.76 16.78 16.82
C LEU A 266 21.07 16.68 17.62
N PHE A 267 22.21 16.61 16.94
CA PHE A 267 23.52 16.58 17.58
C PHE A 267 24.10 18.00 17.75
N LEU A 268 24.19 18.76 16.65
CA LEU A 268 24.90 20.04 16.62
C LEU A 268 24.21 21.11 17.47
N ILE A 269 22.88 21.15 17.52
CA ILE A 269 22.16 22.20 18.26
C ILE A 269 22.32 22.00 19.78
N PRO A 270 22.05 20.82 20.38
CA PRO A 270 22.36 20.57 21.78
C PRO A 270 23.84 20.77 22.11
N TRP A 271 24.75 20.35 21.23
CA TRP A 271 26.19 20.50 21.46
C TRP A 271 26.62 21.96 21.51
N ALA A 272 26.21 22.76 20.52
CA ALA A 272 26.51 24.19 20.46
C ALA A 272 25.86 24.97 21.61
N ALA A 273 24.63 24.61 22.00
CA ALA A 273 23.94 25.25 23.10
C ALA A 273 24.58 24.97 24.47
N MET A 274 25.23 23.82 24.64
CA MET A 274 25.86 23.43 25.90
C MET A 274 27.33 23.83 26.04
N GLN A 275 28.01 24.15 24.94
CA GLN A 275 29.44 24.49 24.95
C GLN A 275 29.76 25.79 25.74
N ASP A 276 28.82 26.73 25.80
CA ASP A 276 29.00 28.04 26.46
C ASP A 276 27.91 28.32 27.53
N SER A 277 27.13 27.29 27.92
CA SER A 277 26.04 27.47 28.88
C SER A 277 26.52 27.29 30.33
N VAL A 278 26.48 28.38 31.09
CA VAL A 278 26.69 28.38 32.54
C VAL A 278 25.33 28.40 33.25
N ARG A 279 25.21 27.67 34.36
CA ARG A 279 23.98 27.62 35.14
C ARG A 279 23.79 28.93 35.89
N GLY A 280 22.55 29.31 36.21
CA GLY A 280 22.28 30.45 37.11
C GLY A 280 22.97 30.35 38.49
N ASP A 281 23.36 29.14 38.89
CA ASP A 281 24.09 28.84 40.13
C ASP A 281 25.64 28.91 39.99
N GLY A 282 26.16 29.32 38.82
CA GLY A 282 27.60 29.43 38.55
C GLY A 282 28.36 28.10 38.38
N LYS A 283 27.66 26.96 38.39
CA LYS A 283 28.20 25.64 38.06
C LYS A 283 27.99 25.33 36.57
N ASP A 284 28.87 24.54 35.98
CA ASP A 284 28.75 24.16 34.57
C ASP A 284 27.47 23.34 34.34
N VAL A 285 26.68 23.71 33.32
CA VAL A 285 25.54 22.92 32.83
C VAL A 285 26.03 21.77 31.94
N ALA A 286 27.26 21.87 31.45
CA ALA A 286 27.91 21.00 30.48
C ALA A 286 28.34 19.62 31.05
N ASP A 287 27.53 19.03 31.93
CA ASP A 287 27.70 17.64 32.29
C ASP A 287 27.23 16.75 31.13
N TYR A 288 28.03 15.72 30.83
CA TYR A 288 27.66 14.68 29.85
C TYR A 288 26.25 14.11 30.12
N GLN A 289 25.85 14.03 31.39
CA GLN A 289 24.54 13.57 31.82
C GLN A 289 23.38 14.47 31.39
N SER A 290 23.58 15.79 31.44
CA SER A 290 22.59 16.77 31.02
C SER A 290 22.49 16.81 29.49
N PHE A 291 23.62 16.66 28.79
CA PHE A 291 23.68 16.55 27.34
C PHE A 291 22.96 15.30 26.81
N ALA A 292 23.19 14.14 27.43
CA ALA A 292 22.49 12.90 27.11
C ALA A 292 20.97 13.08 27.23
N MET A 293 20.51 13.68 28.33
CA MET A 293 19.10 14.00 28.59
C MET A 293 18.48 14.95 27.58
N LEU A 294 19.17 16.04 27.25
CA LEU A 294 18.71 17.00 26.25
C LEU A 294 18.58 16.36 24.86
N THR A 295 19.55 15.53 24.49
CA THR A 295 19.59 14.90 23.17
C THR A 295 18.55 13.78 23.03
N GLN A 296 18.30 13.00 24.08
CA GLN A 296 17.23 11.97 24.07
C GLN A 296 15.83 12.58 24.07
N THR A 297 15.60 13.64 24.87
CA THR A 297 14.29 14.32 24.94
C THR A 297 13.98 15.04 23.63
N SER A 298 14.95 15.73 23.04
CA SER A 298 14.79 16.39 21.73
C SER A 298 14.53 15.39 20.60
N LEU A 299 15.23 14.25 20.56
CA LEU A 299 14.94 13.18 19.59
C LEU A 299 13.48 12.69 19.72
N MET A 300 13.03 12.42 20.94
CA MET A 300 11.67 11.95 21.18
C MET A 300 10.62 12.98 20.74
N VAL A 301 10.82 14.25 21.10
CA VAL A 301 9.91 15.34 20.69
C VAL A 301 9.89 15.51 19.17
N VAL A 302 11.06 15.52 18.50
CA VAL A 302 11.17 15.66 17.04
C VAL A 302 10.45 14.52 16.31
N VAL A 303 10.70 13.26 16.70
CA VAL A 303 10.07 12.11 16.06
C VAL A 303 8.56 12.11 16.26
N SER A 304 8.09 12.37 17.49
CA SER A 304 6.66 12.44 17.78
C SER A 304 5.96 13.60 17.07
N ALA A 305 6.58 14.78 17.02
CA ALA A 305 6.03 15.94 16.33
C ALA A 305 5.98 15.73 14.80
N GLN A 306 6.99 15.10 14.22
CA GLN A 306 6.98 14.71 12.81
C GLN A 306 5.82 13.75 12.52
N MET A 307 5.58 12.75 13.37
CA MET A 307 4.47 11.82 13.22
C MET A 307 3.10 12.48 13.42
N PHE A 308 3.00 13.43 14.34
CA PHE A 308 1.80 14.21 14.60
C PHE A 308 1.36 14.99 13.35
N LEU A 309 2.30 15.69 12.71
CA LEU A 309 2.03 16.48 11.50
C LEU A 309 1.66 15.61 10.29
N ASP A 310 2.16 14.38 10.26
CA ASP A 310 2.03 13.50 9.09
C ASP A 310 0.79 12.59 9.16
N THR A 311 0.14 12.57 10.32
CA THR A 311 -1.15 11.91 10.54
C THR A 311 -2.24 12.61 9.73
N HIS A 312 -2.92 11.87 8.86
CA HIS A 312 -4.05 12.40 8.09
C HIS A 312 -5.38 12.20 8.80
N TYR A 313 -5.58 11.04 9.42
CA TYR A 313 -6.82 10.72 10.10
C TYR A 313 -6.68 10.87 11.62
N TRP A 314 -7.22 11.97 12.12
CA TRP A 314 -7.16 12.32 13.54
C TRP A 314 -8.22 11.54 14.32
N THR A 315 -7.78 10.45 14.94
CA THR A 315 -8.62 9.62 15.81
C THR A 315 -8.13 9.70 17.24
N ALA A 316 -9.05 9.55 18.20
CA ALA A 316 -8.72 9.47 19.62
C ALA A 316 -7.70 8.34 19.91
N ILE A 317 -7.79 7.23 19.18
CA ILE A 317 -6.87 6.09 19.32
C ILE A 317 -5.44 6.47 18.90
N ASN A 318 -5.27 7.09 17.73
CA ASN A 318 -3.93 7.49 17.28
C ASN A 318 -3.32 8.54 18.21
N GLN A 319 -4.14 9.49 18.70
CA GLN A 319 -3.69 10.50 19.67
C GLN A 319 -3.32 9.89 21.02
N PHE A 320 -4.09 8.92 21.50
CA PHE A 320 -3.79 8.18 22.72
C PHE A 320 -2.42 7.49 22.63
N PHE A 321 -2.12 6.80 21.53
CA PHE A 321 -0.83 6.13 21.38
C PHE A 321 0.33 7.09 21.19
N LEU A 322 0.13 8.20 20.46
CA LEU A 322 1.18 9.19 20.26
C LEU A 322 1.48 9.98 21.54
N LEU A 323 0.47 10.58 22.18
CA LEU A 323 0.65 11.29 23.46
C LEU A 323 1.04 10.34 24.59
N GLY A 324 0.46 9.15 24.60
CA GLY A 324 0.81 8.07 25.53
C GLY A 324 2.28 7.67 25.44
N SER A 325 2.86 7.65 24.23
CA SER A 325 4.29 7.35 24.06
C SER A 325 5.21 8.41 24.65
N ILE A 326 4.87 9.70 24.51
CA ILE A 326 5.61 10.81 25.13
C ILE A 326 5.44 10.78 26.66
N ALA A 327 4.21 10.57 27.14
CA ALA A 327 3.93 10.49 28.57
C ALA A 327 4.63 9.29 29.22
N ALA A 328 4.65 8.13 28.56
CA ALA A 328 5.37 6.94 29.02
C ALA A 328 6.88 7.19 29.07
N TYR A 329 7.44 7.84 28.04
CA TYR A 329 8.84 8.25 28.02
C TYR A 329 9.19 9.16 29.20
N LEU A 330 8.40 10.20 29.45
CA LEU A 330 8.60 11.11 30.58
C LEU A 330 8.50 10.35 31.90
N ALA A 331 7.44 9.56 32.10
CA ALA A 331 7.23 8.79 33.33
C ALA A 331 8.38 7.83 33.62
N ILE A 332 8.85 7.07 32.62
CA ILE A 332 9.96 6.12 32.79
C ILE A 332 11.27 6.87 33.05
N THR A 333 11.55 7.94 32.31
CA THR A 333 12.77 8.75 32.49
C THR A 333 12.82 9.39 33.88
N PHE A 334 11.72 10.01 34.35
CA PHE A 334 11.63 10.56 35.70
C PHE A 334 11.78 9.49 36.78
N THR A 335 11.28 8.28 36.53
CA THR A 335 11.40 7.15 37.47
C THR A 335 12.84 6.69 37.57
N PHE A 336 13.51 6.43 36.44
CA PHE A 336 14.92 5.99 36.40
C PHE A 336 15.88 7.02 36.97
N TYR A 337 15.56 8.31 36.86
CA TYR A 337 16.43 9.40 37.31
C TYR A 337 16.07 9.87 38.73
N SER A 338 15.16 9.15 39.40
CA SER A 338 14.75 9.39 40.78
C SER A 338 15.76 8.79 41.77
N ASN A 339 15.89 9.44 42.92
CA ASN A 339 16.77 8.98 43.99
C ASN A 339 16.42 7.56 44.48
N GLY A 340 15.14 7.16 44.40
CA GLY A 340 14.66 5.88 44.93
C GLY A 340 15.22 4.65 44.20
N LEU A 341 15.28 4.68 42.87
CA LEU A 341 15.85 3.57 42.09
C LEU A 341 17.37 3.53 42.17
N PHE A 342 18.02 4.69 42.28
CA PHE A 342 19.47 4.77 42.49
C PHE A 342 19.91 4.12 43.81
N PHE A 343 19.16 4.30 44.90
CA PHE A 343 19.46 3.65 46.18
C PHE A 343 19.25 2.14 46.15
N MET A 344 18.40 1.63 45.25
CA MET A 344 18.16 0.19 45.09
C MET A 344 19.17 -0.48 44.14
N PHE A 345 19.60 0.21 43.07
CA PHE A 345 20.54 -0.32 42.06
C PHE A 345 21.52 0.74 41.57
N THR A 346 22.53 1.05 42.40
CA THR A 346 23.47 2.16 42.19
C THR A 346 24.31 2.05 40.92
N SER A 347 24.70 0.83 40.50
CA SER A 347 25.51 0.61 39.30
C SER A 347 24.73 0.74 37.98
N SER A 348 23.39 0.63 38.02
CA SER A 348 22.54 0.56 36.83
C SER A 348 21.86 1.88 36.47
N PHE A 349 21.91 2.90 37.36
CA PHE A 349 21.22 4.18 37.18
C PHE A 349 22.12 5.39 37.53
N PRO A 350 23.20 5.66 36.79
CA PRO A 350 24.19 6.68 37.17
C PRO A 350 23.69 8.14 37.02
N PHE A 351 22.58 8.38 36.32
CA PHE A 351 22.06 9.72 36.00
C PHE A 351 21.16 10.32 37.10
N ILE A 352 21.67 10.44 38.33
CA ILE A 352 20.88 10.93 39.47
C ILE A 352 20.55 12.42 39.32
N GLY A 353 19.27 12.80 39.48
CA GLY A 353 18.87 14.20 39.54
C GLY A 353 19.10 15.04 38.27
N SER A 354 19.72 14.48 37.22
CA SER A 354 19.99 15.16 35.94
C SER A 354 18.70 15.65 35.28
N ALA A 355 17.61 14.87 35.37
CA ALA A 355 16.31 15.27 34.83
C ALA A 355 15.76 16.52 35.51
N ARG A 356 15.80 16.57 36.86
CA ARG A 356 15.31 17.73 37.63
C ARG A 356 16.20 18.95 37.42
N ASN A 357 17.50 18.73 37.37
CA ASN A 357 18.46 19.79 37.15
C ASN A 357 18.30 20.42 35.75
N SER A 358 18.30 19.58 34.71
CA SER A 358 18.24 20.02 33.31
C SER A 358 16.90 20.64 32.95
N LEU A 359 15.78 20.03 33.36
CA LEU A 359 14.44 20.54 33.03
C LEU A 359 14.05 21.82 33.78
N ASN A 360 14.75 22.17 34.87
CA ASN A 360 14.53 23.46 35.54
C ASN A 360 15.18 24.63 34.79
N GLN A 361 16.12 24.36 33.86
CA GLN A 361 16.82 25.41 33.12
C GLN A 361 16.01 25.84 31.89
N PRO A 362 15.73 27.14 31.71
CA PRO A 362 15.00 27.63 30.54
C PRO A 362 15.76 27.39 29.22
N ASN A 363 17.10 27.41 29.26
CA ASN A 363 17.97 27.15 28.11
C ASN A 363 17.72 25.77 27.49
N VAL A 364 17.43 24.75 28.31
CA VAL A 364 17.13 23.39 27.84
C VAL A 364 15.81 23.37 27.05
N TRP A 365 14.76 24.04 27.54
CA TRP A 365 13.49 24.14 26.83
C TRP A 365 13.60 24.90 25.51
N LEU A 366 14.34 26.01 25.50
CA LEU A 366 14.60 26.78 24.28
C LEU A 366 15.36 25.94 23.26
N THR A 367 16.39 25.21 23.71
CA THR A 367 17.18 24.35 22.84
C THR A 367 16.34 23.20 22.26
N MET A 368 15.48 22.57 23.07
CA MET A 368 14.54 21.55 22.58
C MET A 368 13.57 22.12 21.54
N PHE A 369 13.00 23.30 21.80
CA PHE A 369 12.09 23.96 20.87
C PHE A 369 12.79 24.34 19.56
N LEU A 370 13.98 24.93 19.64
CA LEU A 370 14.79 25.31 18.47
C LEU A 370 15.17 24.08 17.64
N THR A 371 15.62 23.01 18.29
CA THR A 371 15.93 21.73 17.63
C THR A 371 14.70 21.17 16.92
N CYS A 372 13.54 21.18 17.59
CA CYS A 372 12.27 20.74 17.02
C CYS A 372 11.89 21.55 15.78
N LEU A 373 11.98 22.88 15.88
CA LEU A 373 11.67 23.80 14.79
C LEU A 373 12.58 23.57 13.57
N LEU A 374 13.90 23.47 13.78
CA LEU A 374 14.87 23.31 12.70
C LEU A 374 14.77 21.96 11.98
N CYS A 375 14.33 20.90 12.68
CA CYS A 375 14.08 19.59 12.08
C CYS A 375 12.77 19.56 11.26
N ILE A 376 11.71 20.16 11.79
CA ILE A 376 10.35 20.07 11.20
C ILE A 376 10.15 21.06 10.06
N LEU A 377 10.63 22.30 10.21
CA LEU A 377 10.35 23.40 9.30
C LEU A 377 10.74 23.10 7.84
N PRO A 378 11.94 22.55 7.53
CA PRO A 378 12.29 22.19 6.16
C PRO A 378 11.35 21.14 5.57
N THR A 379 10.96 20.15 6.37
CA THR A 379 10.07 19.07 5.95
C THR A 379 8.67 19.58 5.63
N VAL A 380 8.13 20.48 6.47
CA VAL A 380 6.81 21.11 6.24
C VAL A 380 6.86 22.06 5.04
N ALA A 381 7.89 22.89 4.94
CA ALA A 381 8.07 23.83 3.83
C ALA A 381 8.16 23.10 2.49
N TYR A 382 8.96 22.04 2.40
CA TYR A 382 9.08 21.22 1.18
C TYR A 382 7.72 20.63 0.77
N ARG A 383 6.96 20.08 1.72
CA ARG A 383 5.64 19.50 1.45
C ARG A 383 4.64 20.54 0.99
N PHE A 384 4.64 21.70 1.64
CA PHE A 384 3.76 22.80 1.28
C PHE A 384 4.05 23.30 -0.15
N LEU A 385 5.33 23.52 -0.47
CA LEU A 385 5.75 23.92 -1.82
C LEU A 385 5.41 22.86 -2.87
N HIS A 386 5.64 21.58 -2.57
CA HIS A 386 5.30 20.49 -3.49
C HIS A 386 3.79 20.39 -3.71
N MET A 387 2.98 20.56 -2.68
CA MET A 387 1.52 20.56 -2.79
C MET A 387 1.00 21.72 -3.64
N LEU A 388 1.62 22.90 -3.52
CA LEU A 388 1.24 24.09 -4.28
C LEU A 388 1.65 23.99 -5.76
N LEU A 389 2.86 23.53 -6.03
CA LEU A 389 3.42 23.48 -7.39
C LEU A 389 2.91 22.27 -8.17
N HIS A 390 2.95 21.07 -7.58
CA HIS A 390 2.59 19.81 -8.25
C HIS A 390 1.63 18.96 -7.39
N PRO A 391 0.33 19.32 -7.33
CA PRO A 391 -0.64 18.62 -6.50
C PRO A 391 -0.86 17.17 -6.98
N THR A 392 -0.77 16.22 -6.06
CA THR A 392 -1.00 14.81 -6.37
C THR A 392 -2.49 14.53 -6.60
N ILE A 393 -2.81 13.42 -7.29
CA ILE A 393 -4.21 12.99 -7.50
C ILE A 393 -4.92 12.82 -6.15
N THR A 394 -4.22 12.31 -5.14
CA THR A 394 -4.75 12.17 -3.78
C THR A 394 -5.08 13.54 -3.17
N ASP A 395 -4.22 14.54 -3.35
CA ASP A 395 -4.46 15.89 -2.81
C ASP A 395 -5.65 16.57 -3.49
N LYS A 396 -5.79 16.44 -4.81
CA LYS A 396 -6.95 16.94 -5.55
C LYS A 396 -8.26 16.33 -5.06
N VAL A 397 -8.29 15.01 -4.86
CA VAL A 397 -9.49 14.33 -4.33
C VAL A 397 -9.76 14.74 -2.88
N ARG A 398 -8.72 14.94 -2.06
CA ARG A 398 -8.88 15.42 -0.68
C ARG A 398 -9.45 16.84 -0.62
N HIS A 399 -9.05 17.72 -1.54
CA HIS A 399 -9.63 19.05 -1.66
C HIS A 399 -11.13 18.97 -1.96
N LYS A 400 -11.50 18.22 -3.01
CA LYS A 400 -12.91 17.99 -3.37
C LYS A 400 -13.71 17.32 -2.22
N ALA A 401 -13.09 16.41 -1.49
CA ALA A 401 -13.73 15.75 -0.35
C ALA A 401 -14.02 16.69 0.83
N ARG A 402 -13.23 17.76 0.99
CA ARG A 402 -13.49 18.81 1.99
C ARG A 402 -14.62 19.74 1.55
N GLU A 403 -14.73 20.03 0.25
CA GLU A 403 -15.76 20.90 -0.31
C GLU A 403 -17.13 20.22 -0.43
N GLU A 404 -17.19 19.02 -1.00
CA GLU A 404 -18.44 18.31 -1.30
C GLU A 404 -18.93 17.43 -0.13
N GLY A 405 -18.15 17.29 0.95
CA GLY A 405 -18.49 16.43 2.08
C GLY A 405 -18.46 14.93 1.75
N GLN A 406 -19.33 14.13 2.37
CA GLN A 406 -19.42 12.70 2.06
C GLN A 406 -20.29 12.46 0.82
N PRO A 407 -19.82 11.72 -0.21
CA PRO A 407 -20.62 11.40 -1.37
C PRO A 407 -21.84 10.59 -0.95
N ALA A 408 -22.96 10.84 -1.62
CA ALA A 408 -24.12 9.96 -1.56
C ALA A 408 -23.70 8.53 -1.95
N PRO A 409 -24.33 7.48 -1.37
CA PRO A 409 -24.10 6.10 -1.79
C PRO A 409 -24.28 5.97 -3.30
N ALA A 410 -23.44 5.18 -3.96
CA ALA A 410 -23.61 4.91 -5.38
C ALA A 410 -25.03 4.35 -5.62
N PRO A 411 -25.84 4.96 -6.50
CA PRO A 411 -27.20 4.49 -6.73
C PRO A 411 -27.16 3.05 -7.26
N TYR A 412 -28.00 2.18 -6.68
CA TYR A 412 -28.17 0.81 -7.15
C TYR A 412 -28.64 0.85 -8.60
N ARG A 413 -27.77 0.44 -9.54
CA ARG A 413 -28.18 0.22 -10.93
C ARG A 413 -28.70 -1.20 -11.05
N PRO A 414 -30.00 -1.40 -11.38
CA PRO A 414 -30.45 -2.70 -11.80
C PRO A 414 -29.62 -3.13 -13.03
N PRO A 415 -29.33 -4.42 -13.21
CA PRO A 415 -28.59 -4.90 -14.37
C PRO A 415 -29.24 -4.37 -15.64
N PRO A 416 -28.46 -3.90 -16.62
CA PRO A 416 -29.02 -3.37 -17.86
C PRO A 416 -29.92 -4.45 -18.47
N ARG A 417 -31.21 -4.13 -18.69
CA ARG A 417 -32.07 -4.96 -19.53
C ARG A 417 -31.38 -5.04 -20.88
N ARG A 418 -30.88 -6.23 -21.24
CA ARG A 418 -30.29 -6.48 -22.55
C ARG A 418 -31.35 -6.17 -23.60
N VAL A 419 -31.27 -5.01 -24.21
CA VAL A 419 -31.95 -4.74 -25.48
C VAL A 419 -31.19 -5.57 -26.50
N SER A 420 -31.77 -6.71 -26.86
CA SER A 420 -31.22 -7.65 -27.84
C SER A 420 -31.14 -6.95 -29.20
N THR A 421 -29.99 -6.35 -29.51
CA THR A 421 -29.58 -6.21 -30.91
C THR A 421 -29.36 -7.62 -31.43
N ARG A 422 -30.22 -8.07 -32.37
CA ARG A 422 -30.16 -9.40 -33.01
C ARG A 422 -28.71 -9.86 -33.20
N ARG A 423 -28.23 -10.72 -32.31
CA ARG A 423 -26.98 -11.47 -32.49
C ARG A 423 -27.38 -12.94 -32.40
N SER A 424 -27.45 -13.60 -33.55
CA SER A 424 -27.70 -15.04 -33.69
C SER A 424 -26.52 -15.82 -33.11
N SER A 425 -26.45 -15.86 -31.77
CA SER A 425 -25.39 -16.53 -31.03
C SER A 425 -26.01 -17.79 -30.44
N TYR A 426 -25.67 -18.95 -30.98
CA TYR A 426 -26.13 -20.23 -30.44
C TYR A 426 -25.15 -20.70 -29.36
N ALA A 427 -25.66 -20.98 -28.17
CA ALA A 427 -24.89 -21.59 -27.09
C ALA A 427 -25.68 -22.80 -26.57
N PHE A 428 -25.13 -23.99 -26.78
CA PHE A 428 -25.69 -25.24 -26.27
C PHE A 428 -24.71 -25.83 -25.24
N SER A 429 -25.20 -26.17 -24.05
CA SER A 429 -24.41 -26.74 -22.95
C SER A 429 -24.37 -28.27 -22.95
N HIS A 430 -25.08 -28.92 -23.89
CA HIS A 430 -25.16 -30.38 -23.94
C HIS A 430 -23.86 -30.98 -24.49
N SER A 431 -23.37 -32.01 -23.82
CA SER A 431 -22.29 -32.86 -24.32
C SER A 431 -22.83 -33.84 -25.39
N GLN A 432 -21.91 -34.31 -26.24
CA GLN A 432 -22.22 -35.31 -27.27
C GLN A 432 -22.85 -36.56 -26.60
N GLY A 433 -24.05 -36.95 -27.04
CA GLY A 433 -24.84 -38.04 -26.44
C GLY A 433 -26.27 -37.66 -26.01
N TYR A 434 -26.56 -36.37 -25.78
CA TYR A 434 -27.91 -35.89 -25.45
C TYR A 434 -28.78 -35.55 -26.68
N GLY A 435 -28.23 -35.63 -27.90
CA GLY A 435 -28.94 -35.27 -29.14
C GLY A 435 -30.20 -36.11 -29.39
N ASP A 436 -30.15 -37.40 -29.05
CA ASP A 436 -31.30 -38.30 -29.19
C ASP A 436 -32.42 -37.98 -28.20
N LEU A 437 -32.09 -37.46 -27.02
CA LEU A 437 -33.06 -37.02 -26.01
C LEU A 437 -33.78 -35.72 -26.42
N VAL A 438 -33.09 -34.82 -27.10
CA VAL A 438 -33.65 -33.54 -27.60
C VAL A 438 -34.52 -33.76 -28.85
N THR A 439 -34.11 -34.66 -29.74
CA THR A 439 -34.88 -35.00 -30.96
C THR A 439 -36.08 -35.91 -30.67
N SER A 440 -36.04 -36.67 -29.57
CA SER A 440 -37.06 -37.65 -29.15
C SER A 440 -38.46 -37.07 -28.86
N ARG A 441 -38.67 -35.74 -28.80
CA ARG A 441 -39.96 -35.05 -28.48
C ARG A 441 -40.66 -35.48 -27.18
N LYS A 442 -40.13 -36.45 -26.42
CA LYS A 442 -40.74 -37.01 -25.19
C LYS A 442 -40.87 -36.02 -24.03
N PHE A 443 -40.15 -34.90 -24.03
CA PHE A 443 -40.19 -33.87 -22.98
C PHE A 443 -41.20 -32.73 -23.20
N LEU A 444 -41.87 -32.65 -24.36
CA LEU A 444 -42.78 -31.54 -24.67
C LEU A 444 -44.14 -31.59 -23.93
N ARG A 445 -44.31 -32.50 -22.97
CA ARG A 445 -45.56 -32.65 -22.20
C ARG A 445 -45.38 -32.25 -20.74
N LEU A 446 -45.02 -30.99 -20.49
CA LEU A 446 -45.13 -30.41 -19.15
C LEU A 446 -46.44 -29.60 -19.03
N LYS A 447 -47.32 -30.03 -18.11
CA LYS A 447 -48.57 -29.32 -17.76
C LYS A 447 -48.24 -27.88 -17.31
N ARG A 448 -48.88 -26.90 -17.96
CA ARG A 448 -48.93 -25.50 -17.53
C ARG A 448 -49.37 -25.43 -16.05
N ARG A 449 -48.53 -24.89 -15.16
CA ARG A 449 -48.98 -24.38 -13.86
C ARG A 449 -49.44 -22.92 -14.03
N PRO A 450 -50.51 -22.46 -13.36
CA PRO A 450 -50.94 -21.06 -13.46
C PRO A 450 -49.99 -20.15 -12.68
N SER A 451 -49.74 -18.97 -13.23
CA SER A 451 -48.96 -17.89 -12.61
C SER A 451 -49.79 -17.20 -11.52
N LEU A 452 -49.35 -17.28 -10.27
CA LEU A 452 -49.76 -16.38 -9.19
C LEU A 452 -48.80 -15.17 -9.19
N PHE A 453 -49.38 -13.96 -9.11
CA PHE A 453 -48.76 -12.62 -9.09
C PHE A 453 -48.63 -11.89 -10.45
N GLY A 454 -49.59 -10.99 -10.68
CA GLY A 454 -49.50 -9.91 -11.65
C GLY A 454 -48.71 -8.72 -11.08
N ARG A 455 -47.76 -8.20 -11.85
CA ARG A 455 -47.02 -6.97 -11.53
C ARG A 455 -47.42 -5.91 -12.54
N LYS A 456 -48.01 -4.80 -12.05
CA LYS A 456 -48.36 -3.61 -12.85
C LYS A 456 -47.08 -2.85 -13.23
N ASP A 457 -46.98 -2.44 -14.50
CA ASP A 457 -45.93 -1.58 -15.04
C ASP A 457 -46.19 -0.10 -14.69
N SER A 458 -45.11 0.67 -14.50
CA SER A 458 -45.09 2.13 -14.46
C SER A 458 -43.96 2.68 -15.37
N PRO A 459 -44.04 3.93 -15.85
CA PRO A 459 -43.46 4.31 -17.14
C PRO A 459 -41.97 4.68 -17.09
N LEU A 460 -41.42 4.67 -18.30
CA LEU A 460 -40.01 4.75 -18.69
C LEU A 460 -39.29 6.03 -18.23
N VAL A 461 -38.09 5.86 -17.66
CA VAL A 461 -37.09 6.93 -17.55
C VAL A 461 -35.99 6.63 -18.57
N GLU A 462 -35.74 7.62 -19.42
CA GLU A 462 -34.83 7.60 -20.56
C GLU A 462 -33.36 7.53 -20.09
N ASN A 463 -32.61 6.55 -20.58
CA ASN A 463 -31.20 6.32 -20.23
C ASN A 463 -30.27 7.05 -21.24
N GLN A 464 -29.54 8.07 -20.80
CA GLN A 464 -28.35 8.56 -21.50
C GLN A 464 -27.06 7.90 -20.93
N PRO A 465 -26.05 7.58 -21.76
CA PRO A 465 -24.80 6.98 -21.30
C PRO A 465 -23.91 8.01 -20.57
N GLN A 466 -23.40 7.65 -19.39
CA GLN A 466 -22.42 8.46 -18.66
C GLN A 466 -21.00 8.20 -19.19
N HIS A 467 -20.36 9.24 -19.72
CA HIS A 467 -18.92 9.33 -19.87
C HIS A 467 -18.25 9.43 -18.47
N TYR A 468 -17.23 8.60 -18.23
CA TYR A 468 -16.38 8.74 -17.05
C TYR A 468 -15.45 9.93 -17.25
N ARG A 469 -15.67 11.01 -16.49
CA ARG A 469 -14.87 12.24 -16.56
C ARG A 469 -13.43 11.99 -16.13
N THR A 470 -12.48 12.44 -16.95
CA THR A 470 -11.07 12.54 -16.58
C THR A 470 -10.80 13.90 -15.94
N ILE A 471 -9.86 13.96 -15.00
CA ILE A 471 -9.54 15.19 -14.24
C ILE A 471 -9.00 16.31 -15.15
N THR A 472 -8.65 16.02 -16.40
CA THR A 472 -8.10 16.96 -17.37
C THR A 472 -9.14 17.77 -18.16
N GLU A 473 -10.43 17.43 -18.12
CA GLU A 473 -11.45 18.07 -18.98
C GLU A 473 -12.05 19.39 -18.41
N GLU A 474 -11.67 19.84 -17.21
CA GLU A 474 -12.22 21.06 -16.60
C GLU A 474 -11.25 22.26 -16.69
N SER A 475 -10.66 22.50 -17.86
CA SER A 475 -9.88 23.73 -18.11
C SER A 475 -10.45 24.61 -19.23
N GLN A 476 -11.75 24.53 -19.50
CA GLN A 476 -12.49 25.55 -20.26
C GLN A 476 -13.97 25.57 -19.82
N THR A 477 -14.28 26.48 -18.89
CA THR A 477 -15.47 27.36 -18.90
C THR A 477 -15.28 28.42 -17.82
#